data_AF-A0A2V7EUV8-F1
#
_entry.id   AF-A0A2V7EUV8-F1
#
_cell.length_a   1.000
_cell.length_b   1.000
_cell.length_c   1.000
_cell.angle_alpha   90.00
_cell.angle_beta   90.00
_cell.angle_gamma   90.00
#
_symmetry.space_group_name_H-M   'P 1'
#
loop_
_entity.id
_entity.type
_entity.pdbx_description
1 polymer ?
#
loop_
_entity_poly.entity_id
_entity_poly.type
_entity_poly.pdbx_seq_one_letter_code
_entity_poly.pdbx_strand_id
1 'polypeptide(L)'
;MSGPVGSFLGWALPQRRLPYPAAVALLAVLYFGSAKLGLLAAVAHGVVSSAWPPTGVALAALLLAGVRYWPGIAIGALLLNATSGVSFLGAAGIAMGNTLEAVVGTLLLQRVARFRPSLDRLQDVLALVLLAAILSTAVSATVGVTSLLLSGSTPSTSVGRLWFVWWSGDAIGTLIVAPVFLTWLTTPRRREPLARAAEALTLLLILVALTSVLFLTRISYVYAVFPFAIWAALRFGPRGAATATLLVSSLAVWYTLNG
;
A
#
# COMPACT_ATOMS: atom_id res chain seq x y z
N MET A 1 -20.18 -18.30 -28.84
CA MET A 1 -18.79 -17.87 -29.05
C MET A 1 -18.53 -16.64 -28.18
N SER A 2 -17.96 -16.85 -27.00
CA SER A 2 -17.55 -15.80 -26.05
C SER A 2 -16.31 -16.34 -25.35
N GLY A 3 -15.16 -15.73 -25.66
CA GLY A 3 -13.83 -16.28 -25.37
C GLY A 3 -13.51 -16.39 -23.87
N PRO A 4 -12.53 -17.22 -23.50
CA PRO A 4 -12.11 -17.38 -22.12
C PRO A 4 -11.50 -16.07 -21.61
N VAL A 5 -11.96 -15.61 -20.44
CA VAL A 5 -11.30 -14.58 -19.65
C VAL A 5 -9.94 -15.15 -19.23
N GLY A 6 -8.94 -14.93 -20.09
CA GLY A 6 -7.57 -15.36 -19.87
C GLY A 6 -7.07 -14.77 -18.57
N SER A 7 -6.63 -15.64 -17.66
CA SER A 7 -5.99 -15.23 -16.42
C SER A 7 -4.78 -14.35 -16.73
N PHE A 8 -4.82 -13.07 -16.32
CA PHE A 8 -3.70 -12.13 -16.37
C PHE A 8 -2.42 -12.64 -15.67
N LEU A 9 -2.52 -13.74 -14.93
CA LEU A 9 -1.47 -14.44 -14.19
C LEU A 9 -0.58 -15.40 -15.02
N GLY A 10 -0.78 -15.51 -16.34
CA GLY A 10 -0.06 -16.49 -17.16
C GLY A 10 1.46 -16.27 -17.30
N TRP A 11 2.00 -15.11 -16.93
CA TRP A 11 3.32 -14.67 -17.42
C TRP A 11 4.42 -14.46 -16.36
N ALA A 12 4.13 -14.54 -15.06
CA ALA A 12 5.04 -13.99 -14.05
C ALA A 12 5.60 -14.95 -12.97
N LEU A 13 5.08 -16.18 -12.80
CA LEU A 13 5.60 -17.09 -11.76
C LEU A 13 5.65 -18.56 -12.22
N PRO A 14 6.72 -19.32 -11.88
CA PRO A 14 6.76 -20.76 -12.12
C PRO A 14 5.54 -21.44 -11.48
N GLN A 15 4.95 -22.38 -12.21
CA GLN A 15 3.59 -22.95 -12.03
C GLN A 15 3.37 -23.81 -10.77
N ARG A 16 4.01 -23.51 -9.63
CA ARG A 16 3.56 -24.01 -8.33
C ARG A 16 2.54 -23.05 -7.75
N ARG A 17 1.28 -23.17 -8.21
CA ARG A 17 0.16 -22.43 -7.60
C ARG A 17 0.02 -22.92 -6.16
N LEU A 18 0.33 -22.06 -5.19
CA LEU A 18 0.00 -22.30 -3.79
C LEU A 18 -1.48 -22.75 -3.71
N PRO A 19 -1.82 -23.78 -2.93
CA PRO A 19 -3.21 -24.17 -2.75
C PRO A 19 -3.98 -22.98 -2.17
N TYR A 20 -5.24 -22.83 -2.57
CA TYR A 20 -6.06 -21.66 -2.23
C TYR A 20 -6.04 -21.31 -0.73
N PRO A 21 -6.19 -22.27 0.21
CA PRO A 21 -6.09 -21.98 1.65
C PRO A 21 -4.73 -21.41 2.08
N ALA A 22 -3.63 -21.92 1.51
CA ALA A 22 -2.29 -21.43 1.82
C ALA A 22 -2.07 -20.01 1.28
N ALA A 23 -2.62 -19.68 0.11
CA ALA A 23 -2.57 -18.32 -0.43
C ALA A 23 -3.41 -17.33 0.41
N VAL A 24 -4.59 -17.74 0.88
CA VAL A 24 -5.42 -16.97 1.82
C VAL A 24 -4.67 -16.73 3.13
N ALA A 25 -4.09 -17.78 3.71
CA ALA A 25 -3.31 -17.68 4.95
C ALA A 25 -2.08 -16.77 4.79
N LEU A 26 -1.35 -16.89 3.67
CA LEU A 26 -0.22 -16.02 3.36
C LEU A 26 -0.65 -14.55 3.28
N LEU A 27 -1.76 -14.25 2.59
CA LEU A 27 -2.26 -12.88 2.51
C LEU A 27 -2.70 -12.35 3.88
N ALA A 28 -3.32 -13.18 4.72
CA ALA A 28 -3.66 -12.81 6.09
C ALA A 28 -2.42 -12.46 6.91
N VAL A 29 -1.36 -13.27 6.82
CA VAL A 29 -0.07 -13.02 7.49
C VAL A 29 0.58 -11.74 6.97
N LEU A 30 0.62 -11.52 5.66
CA LEU A 30 1.18 -10.32 5.06
C LEU A 30 0.41 -9.06 5.47
N TYR A 31 -0.92 -9.13 5.48
CA TYR A 31 -1.78 -8.05 5.94
C TYR A 31 -1.51 -7.75 7.42
N PHE A 32 -1.59 -8.77 8.28
CA PHE A 32 -1.38 -8.62 9.72
C PHE A 32 0.02 -8.07 10.05
N GLY A 33 1.06 -8.62 9.43
CA GLY A 33 2.45 -8.21 9.66
C GLY A 33 2.72 -6.78 9.21
N SER A 34 2.26 -6.40 8.02
CA SER A 34 2.39 -5.01 7.52
C SER A 34 1.58 -4.02 8.36
N ALA A 35 0.43 -4.43 8.90
CA ALA A 35 -0.34 -3.61 9.82
C ALA A 35 0.33 -3.43 11.19
N LYS A 36 0.97 -4.47 11.74
CA LYS A 36 1.76 -4.32 12.98
C LYS A 36 2.93 -3.36 12.79
N LEU A 37 3.60 -3.36 11.63
CA LEU A 37 4.62 -2.35 11.31
C LEU A 37 4.03 -0.93 11.28
N GLY A 38 2.85 -0.77 10.67
CA GLY A 38 2.12 0.51 10.67
C GLY A 38 1.73 0.99 12.07
N LEU A 39 1.25 0.08 12.93
CA LEU A 39 0.90 0.41 14.33
C LEU A 39 2.11 0.81 15.17
N LEU A 40 3.25 0.12 15.02
CA LEU A 40 4.48 0.51 15.71
C LEU A 40 4.89 1.94 15.35
N ALA A 41 4.68 2.35 14.10
CA ALA A 41 4.91 3.72 13.66
C ALA A 41 3.85 4.71 14.20
N ALA A 42 2.58 4.34 14.24
CA ALA A 42 1.51 5.24 14.69
C ALA A 42 1.55 5.55 16.20
N VAL A 43 1.91 4.56 17.03
CA VAL A 43 1.83 4.66 18.50
C VAL A 43 2.93 5.54 19.11
N ALA A 44 4.11 5.66 18.48
CA ALA A 44 5.24 6.29 19.15
C ALA A 44 5.11 7.83 19.32
N HIS A 45 4.43 8.56 18.42
CA HIS A 45 4.47 10.04 18.46
C HIS A 45 3.20 10.80 18.05
N GLY A 46 2.03 10.16 18.01
CA GLY A 46 0.78 10.85 17.63
C GLY A 46 0.82 11.45 16.22
N VAL A 47 1.67 10.89 15.33
CA VAL A 47 1.85 11.31 13.95
C VAL A 47 0.52 11.14 13.24
N VAL A 48 -0.11 12.28 12.92
CA VAL A 48 -1.54 12.41 12.58
C VAL A 48 -1.93 11.72 11.27
N SER A 49 -1.03 11.11 10.51
CA SER A 49 -1.40 10.14 9.47
C SER A 49 -0.17 9.35 9.04
N SER A 50 0.15 8.25 9.74
CA SER A 50 1.14 7.30 9.24
C SER A 50 0.57 6.62 8.01
N ALA A 51 1.39 6.47 6.96
CA ALA A 51 1.07 5.57 5.85
C ALA A 51 0.61 4.22 6.43
N TRP A 52 -0.53 3.70 5.96
CA TRP A 52 -1.07 2.41 6.40
C TRP A 52 -0.63 1.32 5.40
N PRO A 53 0.48 0.59 5.65
CA PRO A 53 1.03 -0.33 4.67
C PRO A 53 0.10 -1.49 4.24
N PRO A 54 -0.78 -2.06 5.10
CA PRO A 54 -1.55 -3.23 4.71
C PRO A 54 -2.58 -2.93 3.61
N THR A 55 -3.04 -1.69 3.47
CA THR A 55 -3.90 -1.27 2.36
C THR A 55 -3.23 -1.46 1.01
N GLY A 56 -1.98 -1.00 0.85
CA GLY A 56 -1.24 -1.20 -0.39
C GLY A 56 -0.92 -2.68 -0.67
N VAL A 57 -0.63 -3.46 0.39
CA VAL A 57 -0.45 -4.93 0.29
C VAL A 57 -1.73 -5.60 -0.20
N ALA A 58 -2.87 -5.26 0.40
CA ALA A 58 -4.18 -5.83 0.07
C ALA A 58 -4.56 -5.55 -1.39
N LEU A 59 -4.46 -4.28 -1.82
CA LEU A 59 -4.75 -3.89 -3.19
C LEU A 59 -3.84 -4.60 -4.20
N ALA A 60 -2.53 -4.61 -3.96
CA ALA A 60 -1.58 -5.27 -4.84
C ALA A 60 -1.86 -6.78 -4.91
N ALA A 61 -2.13 -7.43 -3.78
CA ALA A 61 -2.45 -8.85 -3.74
C ALA A 61 -3.70 -9.20 -4.57
N LEU A 62 -4.78 -8.41 -4.45
CA LEU A 62 -6.00 -8.67 -5.23
C LEU A 62 -5.85 -8.34 -6.71
N LEU A 63 -5.08 -7.31 -7.08
CA LEU A 63 -4.77 -7.01 -8.48
C LEU A 63 -3.92 -8.09 -9.14
N LEU A 64 -2.95 -8.64 -8.40
CA LEU A 64 -2.00 -9.62 -8.93
C LEU A 64 -2.54 -11.05 -8.89
N ALA A 65 -3.17 -11.44 -7.78
CA ALA A 65 -3.62 -12.81 -7.55
C ALA A 65 -5.13 -13.01 -7.84
N GLY A 66 -5.92 -11.93 -7.81
CA GLY A 66 -7.35 -11.92 -8.08
C GLY A 66 -8.22 -11.73 -6.83
N VAL A 67 -9.41 -11.16 -7.04
CA VAL A 67 -10.37 -10.77 -6.00
C VAL A 67 -10.79 -11.93 -5.08
N ARG A 68 -10.73 -13.18 -5.56
CA ARG A 68 -11.09 -14.37 -4.76
C ARG A 68 -10.30 -14.54 -3.45
N TYR A 69 -9.13 -13.90 -3.33
CA TYR A 69 -8.30 -13.98 -2.12
C TYR A 69 -8.68 -12.97 -1.04
N TRP A 70 -9.76 -12.19 -1.23
CA TRP A 70 -10.28 -11.26 -0.22
C TRP A 70 -10.43 -11.83 1.20
N PRO A 71 -10.74 -13.13 1.43
CA PRO A 71 -10.84 -13.65 2.80
C PRO A 71 -9.54 -13.50 3.59
N GLY A 72 -8.37 -13.49 2.92
CA GLY A 72 -7.09 -13.27 3.59
C GLY A 72 -7.01 -11.88 4.23
N ILE A 73 -7.54 -10.87 3.56
CA ILE A 73 -7.61 -9.49 4.07
C ILE A 73 -8.55 -9.43 5.27
N ALA A 74 -9.75 -10.02 5.14
CA ALA A 74 -10.73 -10.04 6.22
C ALA A 74 -10.17 -10.73 7.48
N ILE A 75 -9.53 -11.88 7.33
CA ILE A 75 -8.91 -12.61 8.45
C ILE A 75 -7.77 -11.80 9.07
N GLY A 76 -6.85 -11.27 8.26
CA GLY A 76 -5.73 -10.48 8.75
C GLY A 76 -6.18 -9.22 9.50
N ALA A 77 -7.16 -8.50 8.95
CA ALA A 77 -7.72 -7.30 9.56
C ALA A 77 -8.50 -7.61 10.85
N LEU A 78 -9.31 -8.67 10.87
CA LEU A 78 -10.04 -9.08 12.08
C LEU A 78 -9.08 -9.46 13.20
N LEU A 79 -8.08 -10.28 12.92
CA LEU A 79 -7.07 -10.69 13.89
C LEU A 79 -6.28 -9.49 14.42
N LEU A 80 -5.90 -8.56 13.55
CA LEU A 80 -5.21 -7.34 13.97
C LEU A 80 -6.05 -6.54 14.97
N ASN A 81 -7.29 -6.23 14.62
CA ASN A 81 -8.13 -5.36 15.44
C ASN A 81 -8.57 -6.04 16.74
N ALA A 82 -8.93 -7.33 16.69
CA ALA A 82 -9.29 -8.10 17.88
C ALA A 82 -8.11 -8.24 18.86
N THR A 83 -6.87 -8.35 18.36
CA THR A 83 -5.66 -8.39 19.21
C THR A 83 -5.13 -7.02 19.62
N SER A 84 -5.80 -5.93 19.20
CA SER A 84 -5.43 -4.55 19.52
C SER A 84 -6.44 -3.87 20.46
N GLY A 85 -7.30 -4.65 21.12
CA GLY A 85 -8.22 -4.17 22.15
C GLY A 85 -9.52 -3.55 21.62
N VAL A 86 -9.79 -3.61 20.30
CA VAL A 86 -11.07 -3.18 19.73
C VAL A 86 -12.13 -4.23 20.06
N SER A 87 -13.35 -3.79 20.38
CA SER A 87 -14.50 -4.70 20.56
C SER A 87 -14.66 -5.61 19.34
N PHE A 88 -15.16 -6.84 19.52
CA PHE A 88 -15.32 -7.78 18.40
C PHE A 88 -16.18 -7.20 17.27
N LEU A 89 -17.27 -6.49 17.62
CA LEU A 89 -18.13 -5.82 16.64
C LEU A 89 -17.39 -4.73 15.87
N GLY A 90 -16.61 -3.89 16.57
CA GLY A 90 -15.77 -2.88 15.94
C GLY A 90 -14.69 -3.50 15.04
N ALA A 91 -14.03 -4.56 15.50
CA ALA A 91 -13.01 -5.29 14.74
C ALA A 91 -13.59 -5.95 13.48
N ALA A 92 -14.77 -6.55 13.56
CA ALA A 92 -15.48 -7.11 12.41
C ALA A 92 -15.90 -6.03 11.40
N GLY A 93 -16.39 -4.89 11.91
CA GLY A 93 -16.75 -3.74 11.08
C GLY A 93 -15.54 -3.15 10.33
N ILE A 94 -14.41 -2.96 11.02
CA ILE A 94 -13.16 -2.50 10.41
C ILE A 94 -12.66 -3.53 9.38
N ALA A 95 -12.65 -4.82 9.72
CA ALA A 95 -12.22 -5.87 8.80
C ALA A 95 -13.07 -5.90 7.52
N MET A 96 -14.38 -5.70 7.64
CA MET A 96 -15.29 -5.52 6.51
C MET A 96 -14.92 -4.28 5.69
N GLY A 97 -14.71 -3.13 6.32
CA GLY A 97 -14.32 -1.89 5.64
C GLY A 97 -13.02 -2.04 4.83
N ASN A 98 -11.97 -2.55 5.45
CA ASN A 98 -10.67 -2.75 4.81
C ASN A 98 -10.74 -3.77 3.66
N THR A 99 -11.58 -4.80 3.81
CA THR A 99 -11.82 -5.79 2.74
C THR A 99 -12.57 -5.15 1.58
N LEU A 100 -13.63 -4.38 1.86
CA LEU A 100 -14.44 -3.69 0.86
C LEU A 100 -13.59 -2.67 0.09
N GLU A 101 -12.74 -1.91 0.77
CA GLU A 101 -11.76 -1.03 0.13
C GLU A 101 -10.95 -1.79 -0.93
N ALA A 102 -10.24 -2.85 -0.54
CA ALA A 102 -9.37 -3.58 -1.46
C ALA A 102 -10.16 -4.18 -2.64
N VAL A 103 -11.35 -4.73 -2.37
CA VAL A 103 -12.22 -5.32 -3.41
C VAL A 103 -12.73 -4.23 -4.36
N VAL A 104 -13.28 -3.14 -3.84
CA VAL A 104 -13.79 -2.01 -4.64
C VAL A 104 -12.67 -1.39 -5.47
N GLY A 105 -11.51 -1.13 -4.87
CA GLY A 105 -10.35 -0.56 -5.57
C GLY A 105 -9.89 -1.47 -6.71
N THR A 106 -9.81 -2.78 -6.46
CA THR A 106 -9.45 -3.77 -7.49
C THR A 106 -10.47 -3.80 -8.62
N LEU A 107 -11.77 -3.83 -8.30
CA LEU A 107 -12.84 -3.88 -9.29
C LEU A 107 -12.92 -2.59 -10.12
N LEU A 108 -12.77 -1.42 -9.50
CA LEU A 108 -12.74 -0.14 -10.20
C LEU A 108 -11.56 -0.08 -11.17
N LEU A 109 -10.35 -0.43 -10.72
CA LEU A 109 -9.17 -0.44 -11.58
C LEU A 109 -9.31 -1.42 -12.76
N GLN A 110 -9.80 -2.64 -12.50
CA GLN A 110 -9.96 -3.65 -13.55
C GLN A 110 -11.07 -3.31 -14.55
N ARG A 111 -12.23 -2.87 -14.06
CA ARG A 111 -13.43 -2.71 -14.90
C ARG A 111 -13.57 -1.33 -15.52
N VAL A 112 -13.14 -0.27 -14.82
CA VAL A 112 -13.29 1.11 -15.29
C VAL A 112 -12.05 1.55 -16.07
N ALA A 113 -10.86 1.33 -15.51
CA ALA A 113 -9.62 1.86 -16.09
C ALA A 113 -8.89 0.91 -17.05
N ARG A 114 -9.29 -0.37 -17.13
CA ARG A 114 -8.53 -1.44 -17.82
C ARG A 114 -7.06 -1.45 -17.37
N PHE A 115 -6.88 -1.33 -16.06
CA PHE A 115 -5.61 -1.04 -15.40
C PHE A 115 -4.51 -2.05 -15.73
N ARG A 116 -3.30 -1.54 -15.99
CA ARG A 116 -2.08 -2.34 -16.14
C ARG A 116 -1.17 -2.20 -14.92
N PRO A 117 -0.89 -3.28 -14.19
CA PRO A 117 0.00 -3.27 -13.03
C PRO A 117 1.43 -2.76 -13.27
N SER A 118 1.91 -2.72 -14.52
CA SER A 118 3.26 -2.24 -14.81
C SER A 118 3.42 -0.73 -14.59
N LEU A 119 2.31 0.03 -14.53
CA LEU A 119 2.28 1.48 -14.33
C LEU A 119 3.09 2.28 -15.38
N ASP A 120 3.26 1.72 -16.58
CA ASP A 120 4.01 2.38 -17.67
C ASP A 120 3.19 3.50 -18.36
N ARG A 121 1.91 3.64 -18.04
CA ARG A 121 1.01 4.64 -18.62
C ARG A 121 0.53 5.62 -17.56
N LEU A 122 0.46 6.89 -17.93
CA LEU A 122 -0.11 7.92 -17.06
C LEU A 122 -1.55 7.59 -16.63
N GLN A 123 -2.35 7.01 -17.53
CA GLN A 123 -3.72 6.56 -17.22
C GLN A 123 -3.75 5.57 -16.05
N ASP A 124 -2.82 4.62 -15.99
CA ASP A 124 -2.76 3.63 -14.92
C ASP A 124 -2.38 4.30 -13.58
N VAL A 125 -1.43 5.23 -13.61
CA VAL A 125 -1.03 6.02 -12.43
C VAL A 125 -2.20 6.88 -11.93
N LEU A 126 -2.88 7.61 -12.81
CA LEU A 126 -4.05 8.42 -12.46
C LEU A 126 -5.21 7.55 -11.95
N ALA A 127 -5.43 6.38 -12.54
CA ALA A 127 -6.44 5.44 -12.06
C ALA A 127 -6.10 4.92 -10.65
N LEU A 128 -4.84 4.60 -10.38
CA LEU A 128 -4.39 4.21 -9.04
C LEU A 128 -4.65 5.31 -8.01
N VAL A 129 -4.35 6.56 -8.36
CA VAL A 129 -4.60 7.72 -7.48
C VAL A 129 -6.10 7.92 -7.25
N LEU A 130 -6.88 8.07 -8.33
CA LEU A 130 -8.29 8.46 -8.21
C LEU A 130 -9.17 7.31 -7.71
N LEU A 131 -9.05 6.12 -8.31
CA LEU A 131 -9.98 5.02 -8.06
C LEU A 131 -9.59 4.20 -6.83
N ALA A 132 -8.30 3.93 -6.64
CA ALA A 132 -7.84 3.16 -5.50
C ALA A 132 -7.53 4.05 -4.29
N ALA A 133 -6.63 5.02 -4.41
CA ALA A 133 -6.15 5.78 -3.25
C ALA A 133 -7.17 6.82 -2.73
N ILE A 134 -8.06 7.36 -3.57
CA ILE A 134 -9.07 8.35 -3.13
C ILE A 134 -10.44 7.70 -2.91
N LEU A 135 -11.02 7.07 -3.93
CA LEU A 135 -12.41 6.60 -3.86
C LEU A 135 -12.57 5.32 -3.02
N SER A 136 -11.70 4.33 -3.23
CA SER A 136 -11.81 3.03 -2.55
C SER A 136 -11.48 3.14 -1.06
N THR A 137 -10.50 3.95 -0.68
CA THR A 137 -10.13 4.19 0.73
C THR A 137 -11.19 4.97 1.51
N ALA A 138 -11.97 5.82 0.82
CA ALA A 138 -13.12 6.48 1.45
C ALA A 138 -14.17 5.46 1.93
N VAL A 139 -14.28 4.30 1.28
CA VAL A 139 -15.17 3.20 1.71
C VAL A 139 -14.68 2.62 3.05
N SER A 140 -13.39 2.29 3.17
CA SER A 140 -12.79 1.81 4.42
C SER A 140 -12.99 2.81 5.56
N ALA A 141 -12.59 4.07 5.35
CA ALA A 141 -12.72 5.11 6.38
C ALA A 141 -14.18 5.30 6.82
N THR A 142 -15.14 5.26 5.89
CA THR A 142 -16.56 5.39 6.22
C THR A 142 -17.07 4.20 7.02
N VAL A 143 -16.78 2.98 6.57
CA VAL A 143 -17.23 1.75 7.26
C VAL A 143 -16.55 1.60 8.62
N GLY A 144 -15.24 1.83 8.71
CA GLY A 144 -14.45 1.73 9.93
C GLY A 144 -14.89 2.73 11.00
N VAL A 145 -15.03 4.01 10.63
CA VAL A 145 -15.49 5.06 11.56
C VAL A 145 -16.93 4.83 12.00
N THR A 146 -17.82 4.42 11.09
CA THR A 146 -19.20 4.07 11.45
C THR A 146 -19.25 2.89 12.41
N SER A 147 -18.40 1.88 12.20
CA SER A 147 -18.30 0.71 13.09
C SER A 147 -17.81 1.09 14.50
N LEU A 148 -16.86 2.01 14.59
CA LEU A 148 -16.38 2.53 15.87
C LEU A 148 -17.43 3.38 16.59
N LEU A 149 -18.21 4.16 15.85
CA LEU A 149 -19.31 4.94 16.39
C LEU A 149 -20.42 4.03 16.94
N LEU A 150 -20.85 3.03 16.15
CA LEU A 150 -21.92 2.09 16.53
C LEU A 150 -21.52 1.15 17.68
N SER A 151 -20.22 0.85 17.82
CA SER A 151 -19.71 0.07 18.95
C SER A 151 -19.46 0.88 20.22
N GLY A 152 -19.68 2.21 20.20
CA GLY A 152 -19.41 3.11 21.32
C GLY A 152 -17.91 3.31 21.60
N SER A 153 -17.03 2.92 20.67
CA SER A 153 -15.57 2.98 20.85
C SER A 153 -14.99 4.39 20.62
N THR A 154 -15.74 5.28 19.96
CA THR A 154 -15.30 6.64 19.64
C THR A 154 -16.43 7.66 19.85
N PRO A 155 -16.16 8.84 20.45
CA PRO A 155 -17.13 9.93 20.53
C PRO A 155 -17.53 10.50 19.16
N SER A 156 -18.80 10.91 19.02
CA SER A 156 -19.31 11.51 17.78
C SER A 156 -18.58 12.79 17.36
N THR A 157 -18.00 13.53 18.32
CA THR A 157 -17.22 14.74 18.10
C THR A 157 -15.90 14.50 17.36
N SER A 158 -15.39 13.27 17.33
CA SER A 158 -14.11 12.93 16.71
C SER A 158 -14.24 12.33 15.30
N VAL A 159 -15.46 12.12 14.81
CA VAL A 159 -15.76 11.41 13.55
C VAL A 159 -15.02 12.02 12.35
N GLY A 160 -15.11 13.35 12.16
CA GLY A 160 -14.49 14.01 11.01
C GLY A 160 -12.97 13.90 11.00
N ARG A 161 -12.32 14.12 12.16
CA ARG A 161 -10.86 13.96 12.29
C ARG A 161 -10.45 12.51 12.08
N LEU A 162 -11.14 11.56 12.72
CA LEU A 162 -10.83 10.14 12.60
C LEU A 162 -10.96 9.65 11.15
N TRP A 163 -12.03 10.06 10.46
CA TRP A 163 -12.24 9.73 9.06
C TRP A 163 -11.10 10.25 8.18
N PHE A 164 -10.68 11.51 8.38
CA PHE A 164 -9.59 12.10 7.59
C PHE A 164 -8.25 11.41 7.83
N VAL A 165 -7.92 11.13 9.10
CA VAL A 165 -6.69 10.42 9.46
C VAL A 165 -6.67 9.01 8.85
N TRP A 166 -7.80 8.30 8.93
CA TRP A 166 -7.93 6.95 8.38
C TRP A 166 -7.82 6.95 6.85
N TRP A 167 -8.64 7.79 6.20
CA TRP A 167 -8.66 7.92 4.74
C TRP A 167 -7.28 8.31 4.19
N SER A 168 -6.63 9.30 4.79
CA SER A 168 -5.29 9.74 4.34
C SER A 168 -4.23 8.66 4.58
N GLY A 169 -4.29 7.92 5.69
CA GLY A 169 -3.39 6.81 5.98
C GLY A 169 -3.50 5.69 4.94
N ASP A 170 -4.72 5.29 4.62
CA ASP A 170 -5.02 4.26 3.62
C ASP A 170 -4.64 4.74 2.20
N ALA A 171 -4.90 6.01 1.87
CA ALA A 171 -4.52 6.62 0.60
C ALA A 171 -2.99 6.63 0.40
N ILE A 172 -2.26 7.12 1.40
CA ILE A 172 -0.80 7.18 1.39
C ILE A 172 -0.22 5.75 1.35
N GLY A 173 -0.79 4.82 2.13
CA GLY A 173 -0.43 3.40 2.12
C GLY A 173 -0.59 2.78 0.74
N THR A 174 -1.70 3.06 0.06
CA THR A 174 -1.95 2.64 -1.33
C THR A 174 -0.84 3.15 -2.26
N LEU A 175 -0.55 4.44 -2.22
CA LEU A 175 0.36 5.09 -3.17
C LEU A 175 1.84 4.76 -2.94
N ILE A 176 2.23 4.44 -1.71
CA ILE A 176 3.62 4.11 -1.39
C ILE A 176 3.88 2.62 -1.57
N VAL A 177 2.95 1.76 -1.13
CA VAL A 177 3.21 0.32 -1.01
C VAL A 177 2.74 -0.47 -2.24
N ALA A 178 1.56 -0.16 -2.79
CA ALA A 178 1.03 -0.94 -3.92
C ALA A 178 1.93 -0.89 -5.17
N PRO A 179 2.43 0.29 -5.62
CA PRO A 179 3.30 0.37 -6.80
C PRO A 179 4.56 -0.49 -6.72
N VAL A 180 5.13 -0.68 -5.54
CA VAL A 180 6.31 -1.52 -5.36
C VAL A 180 5.98 -2.96 -5.73
N PHE A 181 4.93 -3.54 -5.15
CA PHE A 181 4.53 -4.90 -5.49
C PHE A 181 4.11 -5.04 -6.96
N LEU A 182 3.30 -4.09 -7.46
CA LEU A 182 2.80 -4.14 -8.83
C LEU A 182 3.94 -4.09 -9.85
N THR A 183 4.86 -3.14 -9.74
CA THR A 183 5.95 -2.95 -10.71
C THR A 183 7.04 -4.01 -10.60
N TRP A 184 7.37 -4.49 -9.40
CA TRP A 184 8.39 -5.52 -9.23
C TRP A 184 7.90 -6.90 -9.67
N LEU A 185 6.64 -7.24 -9.43
CA LEU A 185 6.10 -8.57 -9.72
C LEU A 185 5.53 -8.74 -11.13
N THR A 186 5.23 -7.66 -11.85
CA THR A 186 4.67 -7.77 -13.22
C THR A 186 5.65 -7.47 -14.33
N THR A 187 6.67 -6.65 -14.10
CA THR A 187 7.63 -6.34 -15.14
C THR A 187 8.63 -7.52 -15.28
N PRO A 188 9.01 -7.95 -16.50
CA PRO A 188 9.95 -9.05 -16.66
C PRO A 188 11.30 -8.77 -15.96
N ARG A 189 11.90 -9.81 -15.35
CA ARG A 189 13.30 -9.76 -14.88
C ARG A 189 14.20 -9.88 -16.10
N ARG A 190 14.65 -8.75 -16.64
CA ARG A 190 15.76 -8.73 -17.61
C ARG A 190 17.07 -8.91 -16.85
N ARG A 191 18.03 -9.62 -17.44
CA ARG A 191 19.41 -9.62 -16.93
C ARG A 191 19.97 -8.23 -17.17
N GLU A 192 19.92 -7.40 -16.14
CA GLU A 192 20.50 -6.06 -16.19
C GLU A 192 22.02 -6.15 -16.06
N PRO A 193 22.78 -5.31 -16.79
CA PRO A 193 24.22 -5.27 -16.63
C PRO A 193 24.59 -4.81 -15.21
N LEU A 194 25.73 -5.27 -14.69
CA LEU A 194 26.23 -4.91 -13.35
C LEU A 194 26.32 -3.39 -13.16
N ALA A 195 26.66 -2.65 -14.21
CA ALA A 195 26.69 -1.19 -14.20
C ALA A 195 25.33 -0.57 -13.82
N ARG A 196 24.22 -1.14 -14.29
CA ARG A 196 22.88 -0.63 -13.96
C ARG A 196 22.47 -0.99 -12.53
N ALA A 197 22.88 -2.14 -12.03
CA ALA A 197 22.69 -2.51 -10.63
C ALA A 197 23.51 -1.60 -9.69
N ALA A 198 24.76 -1.29 -10.07
CA ALA A 198 25.60 -0.33 -9.36
C ALA A 198 24.98 1.07 -9.39
N GLU A 199 24.46 1.53 -10.53
CA GLU A 199 23.76 2.81 -10.64
C GLU A 199 22.53 2.88 -9.71
N ALA A 200 21.73 1.80 -9.65
CA ALA A 200 20.59 1.72 -8.74
C ALA A 200 21.02 1.78 -7.28
N LEU A 201 22.06 1.03 -6.91
CA LEU A 201 22.60 1.04 -5.55
C LEU A 201 23.13 2.42 -5.17
N THR A 202 23.88 3.07 -6.06
CA THR A 202 24.38 4.44 -5.85
C THR A 202 23.23 5.41 -5.62
N LEU A 203 22.17 5.35 -6.45
CA LEU A 203 21.00 6.20 -6.27
C LEU A 203 20.29 5.97 -4.93
N LEU A 204 20.13 4.71 -4.51
CA LEU A 204 19.56 4.38 -3.21
C LEU A 204 20.41 4.90 -2.05
N LEU A 205 21.74 4.74 -2.13
CA LEU A 205 22.66 5.27 -1.13
C LEU A 205 22.62 6.81 -1.05
N ILE A 206 22.53 7.49 -2.19
CA ILE A 206 22.35 8.95 -2.22
C ILE A 206 21.03 9.35 -1.56
N LEU A 207 19.93 8.66 -1.88
CA LEU A 207 18.64 8.93 -1.26
C LEU A 207 18.65 8.69 0.26
N VAL A 208 19.31 7.63 0.73
CA VAL A 208 19.52 7.38 2.16
C VAL A 208 20.30 8.52 2.78
N ALA A 209 21.48 8.85 2.24
CA ALA A 209 22.35 9.87 2.79
C ALA A 209 21.67 11.25 2.79
N LEU A 210 21.05 11.63 1.68
CA LEU A 210 20.34 12.90 1.55
C LEU A 210 19.17 13.00 2.54
N THR A 211 18.32 11.98 2.60
CA THR A 211 17.18 11.99 3.53
C THR A 211 17.68 12.04 4.98
N SER A 212 18.73 11.29 5.30
CA SER A 212 19.36 11.32 6.62
C SER A 212 19.87 12.71 6.98
N VAL A 213 20.61 13.37 6.08
CA VAL A 213 21.11 14.73 6.29
C VAL A 213 19.96 15.71 6.48
N LEU A 214 18.95 15.69 5.62
CA LEU A 214 17.81 16.62 5.70
C LEU A 214 17.11 16.56 7.06
N PHE A 215 16.90 15.37 7.61
CA PHE A 215 16.28 15.19 8.93
C PHE A 215 17.24 15.53 10.08
N LEU A 216 18.49 15.08 10.03
CA LEU A 216 19.47 15.31 11.10
C LEU A 216 19.88 16.79 11.22
N THR A 217 19.98 17.52 10.12
CA THR A 217 20.36 18.95 10.13
C THR A 217 19.15 19.89 10.19
N ARG A 218 17.92 19.34 10.25
CA ARG A 218 16.64 20.09 10.25
C ARG A 218 16.52 21.10 9.10
N ILE A 219 17.14 20.78 7.96
CA ILE A 219 17.05 21.62 6.76
C ILE A 219 15.68 21.37 6.13
N SER A 220 14.82 22.39 6.07
CA SER A 220 13.48 22.29 5.48
C SER A 220 13.45 22.16 3.95
N TYR A 221 14.59 21.89 3.31
CA TYR A 221 14.71 21.72 1.86
C TYR A 221 14.34 20.30 1.41
N VAL A 222 13.13 19.86 1.78
CA VAL A 222 12.57 18.54 1.43
C VAL A 222 12.55 18.33 -0.10
N TYR A 223 12.52 19.43 -0.86
CA TYR A 223 12.56 19.39 -2.32
C TYR A 223 13.86 18.82 -2.91
N ALA A 224 14.94 18.73 -2.13
CA ALA A 224 16.21 18.16 -2.59
C ALA A 224 16.10 16.69 -3.01
N VAL A 225 15.05 15.99 -2.56
CA VAL A 225 14.78 14.59 -2.95
C VAL A 225 14.25 14.49 -4.39
N PHE A 226 13.57 15.52 -4.92
CA PHE A 226 12.90 15.45 -6.24
C PHE A 226 13.85 15.14 -7.40
N PRO A 227 15.03 15.77 -7.55
CA PRO A 227 15.96 15.42 -8.63
C PRO A 227 16.33 13.94 -8.66
N PHE A 228 16.51 13.32 -7.49
CA PHE A 228 16.84 11.89 -7.37
C PHE A 228 15.62 11.00 -7.62
N ALA A 229 14.43 11.43 -7.22
CA ALA A 229 13.18 10.75 -7.58
C ALA A 229 12.92 10.80 -9.10
N ILE A 230 13.19 11.95 -9.74
CA ILE A 230 13.13 12.12 -11.19
C ILE A 230 14.16 11.22 -11.87
N TRP A 231 15.40 11.18 -11.37
CA TRP A 231 16.43 10.26 -11.87
C TRP A 231 15.97 8.80 -11.75
N ALA A 232 15.39 8.41 -10.60
CA ALA A 232 14.85 7.06 -10.40
C ALA A 232 13.80 6.71 -11.45
N ALA A 233 12.86 7.63 -11.69
CA ALA A 233 11.77 7.46 -12.65
C ALA A 233 12.27 7.40 -14.10
N LEU A 234 13.17 8.29 -14.50
CA LEU A 234 13.68 8.34 -15.87
C LEU A 234 14.58 7.14 -16.21
N ARG A 235 15.40 6.69 -15.25
CA ARG A 235 16.41 5.64 -15.50
C ARG A 235 15.90 4.22 -15.27
N PHE A 236 15.07 4.03 -14.25
CA PHE A 236 14.59 2.72 -13.82
C PHE A 236 13.07 2.58 -13.96
N GLY A 237 12.39 3.58 -14.53
CA GLY A 237 10.97 3.54 -14.82
C GLY A 237 10.10 3.53 -13.55
N PRO A 238 8.88 2.97 -13.65
CA PRO A 238 7.95 2.86 -12.51
C PRO A 238 8.53 2.10 -11.31
N ARG A 239 9.40 1.10 -11.54
CA ARG A 239 10.09 0.34 -10.48
C ARG A 239 11.00 1.23 -9.64
N GLY A 240 11.80 2.05 -10.30
CA GLY A 240 12.70 3.00 -9.64
C GLY A 240 11.94 4.01 -8.82
N ALA A 241 10.94 4.64 -9.44
CA ALA A 241 10.09 5.62 -8.78
C ALA A 241 9.41 5.04 -7.53
N ALA A 242 8.78 3.86 -7.64
CA ALA A 242 8.11 3.21 -6.51
C ALA A 242 9.08 2.87 -5.37
N THR A 243 10.27 2.36 -5.70
CA THR A 243 11.29 1.98 -4.71
C THR A 243 11.87 3.22 -4.01
N ALA A 244 12.17 4.28 -4.77
CA ALA A 244 12.66 5.54 -4.23
C ALA A 244 11.63 6.19 -3.30
N THR A 245 10.36 6.25 -3.71
CA THR A 245 9.27 6.77 -2.88
C THR A 245 9.12 5.95 -1.58
N LEU A 246 9.07 4.61 -1.67
CA LEU A 246 8.99 3.77 -0.48
C LEU A 246 10.17 4.00 0.48
N LEU A 247 11.39 4.09 -0.05
CA LEU A 247 12.60 4.33 0.75
C LEU A 247 12.52 5.68 1.47
N VAL A 248 12.29 6.76 0.73
CA VAL A 248 12.22 8.12 1.28
C VAL A 248 11.12 8.22 2.32
N SER A 249 9.93 7.70 2.03
CA SER A 249 8.81 7.71 2.96
C SER A 249 9.10 6.89 4.22
N SER A 250 9.74 5.73 4.10
CA SER A 250 10.11 4.89 5.25
C SER A 250 11.14 5.59 6.14
N LEU A 251 12.14 6.25 5.55
CA LEU A 251 13.12 7.04 6.28
C LEU A 251 12.47 8.27 6.94
N ALA A 252 11.57 8.96 6.24
CA ALA A 252 10.85 10.10 6.79
C ALA A 252 10.01 9.70 8.00
N VAL A 253 9.30 8.56 7.92
CA VAL A 253 8.60 7.97 9.06
C VAL A 253 9.61 7.66 10.18
N TRP A 254 10.68 6.92 9.88
CA TRP A 254 11.68 6.55 10.89
C TRP A 254 12.27 7.74 11.65
N TYR A 255 12.72 8.79 10.95
CA TYR A 255 13.27 9.98 11.60
C TYR A 255 12.21 10.75 12.39
N THR A 256 10.98 10.84 11.89
CA THR A 256 9.88 11.47 12.64
C THR A 256 9.59 10.72 13.95
N LEU A 257 9.83 9.40 13.99
CA LEU A 257 9.64 8.58 15.19
C LEU A 257 10.82 8.55 16.15
N ASN A 258 12.03 8.92 15.71
CA ASN A 258 13.23 8.79 16.54
C ASN A 258 13.82 10.14 16.98
N GLY A 259 13.31 11.26 16.48
CA GLY A 259 13.70 12.61 16.91
C GLY A 259 15.03 13.07 16.38
#